data_AF-A0A7T6ZDY6-F1
#
_entry.id   AF-A0A7T6ZDY6-F1
#
_cell.length_a   1.000
_cell.length_b   1.000
_cell.length_c   1.000
_cell.angle_alpha   90.00
_cell.angle_beta   90.00
_cell.angle_gamma   90.00
#
_symmetry.space_group_name_H-M   'P 1'
#
loop_
_entity.id
_entity.type
_entity.pdbx_description
1 polymer ?
#
loop_
_entity_poly.entity_id
_entity_poly.type
_entity_poly.pdbx_seq_one_letter_code
_entity_poly.pdbx_strand_id
1 'polypeptide(L)'
;MAQMKEQESKIMLREPSNKDVNDIYYWKYEEEKQEAKKWNGPYIEEPHLTKDEFHQSFQDINKDEVPSLLVVTVDGEFMGTLNSYWVDKNTDWLEIGIVI
;
A
#
# COMPACT_ATOMS: atom_id res chain seq x y z
N MET A 1 15.38 38.27 6.99
CA MET A 1 14.23 37.42 6.65
C MET A 1 14.70 36.45 5.59
N ALA A 2 15.01 35.20 5.94
CA ALA A 2 15.38 34.19 4.94
C ALA A 2 14.09 33.69 4.28
N GLN A 3 14.06 33.73 2.95
CA GLN A 3 12.93 33.26 2.15
C GLN A 3 13.07 31.73 2.06
N MET A 4 12.19 30.99 2.75
CA MET A 4 12.08 29.55 2.60
C MET A 4 11.56 29.28 1.18
N LYS A 5 12.38 28.67 0.32
CA LYS A 5 11.87 28.10 -0.92
C LYS A 5 11.16 26.80 -0.55
N GLU A 6 9.88 26.69 -0.91
CA GLU A 6 9.20 25.40 -0.93
C GLU A 6 9.94 24.52 -1.94
N GLN A 7 10.44 23.37 -1.47
CA GLN A 7 11.01 22.35 -2.33
C GLN A 7 9.85 21.44 -2.74
N GLU A 8 9.61 21.29 -4.06
CA GLU A 8 8.60 20.37 -4.56
C GLU A 8 8.98 18.93 -4.17
N SER A 9 8.10 18.26 -3.44
CA SER A 9 8.26 16.86 -3.09
C SER A 9 7.97 15.96 -4.29
N LYS A 10 8.86 14.98 -4.53
CA LYS A 10 8.71 14.02 -5.62
C LYS A 10 7.86 12.84 -5.17
N ILE A 11 6.65 12.73 -5.71
CA ILE A 11 5.77 11.57 -5.50
C ILE A 11 6.05 10.52 -6.58
N MET A 12 6.18 9.25 -6.18
CA MET A 12 6.29 8.12 -7.12
C MET A 12 5.43 6.94 -6.68
N LEU A 13 4.85 6.25 -7.67
CA LEU A 13 4.25 4.93 -7.52
C LEU A 13 5.20 3.89 -8.12
N ARG A 14 5.47 2.82 -7.38
CA ARG A 14 6.35 1.72 -7.83
C ARG A 14 5.98 0.41 -7.16
N GLU A 15 6.50 -0.69 -7.67
CA GLU A 15 6.39 -1.99 -6.99
C GLU A 15 7.13 -1.96 -5.64
N PRO A 16 6.62 -2.71 -4.63
CA PRO A 16 7.25 -2.80 -3.33
C PRO A 16 8.59 -3.55 -3.41
N SER A 17 9.59 -3.04 -2.71
CA SER A 17 10.80 -3.77 -2.35
C SER A 17 10.59 -4.55 -1.05
N ASN A 18 11.49 -5.47 -0.70
CA ASN A 18 11.46 -6.18 0.58
C ASN A 18 11.42 -5.24 1.80
N LYS A 19 12.03 -4.05 1.70
CA LYS A 19 11.92 -3.04 2.76
C LYS A 19 10.48 -2.56 2.89
N ASP A 20 9.84 -2.21 1.77
CA ASP A 20 8.46 -1.72 1.79
C ASP A 20 7.50 -2.80 2.28
N VAL A 21 7.71 -4.08 1.95
CA VAL A 21 6.90 -5.19 2.50
C VAL A 21 6.98 -5.21 4.04
N ASN A 22 8.14 -4.95 4.61
CA ASN A 22 8.28 -4.82 6.07
C ASN A 22 7.57 -3.58 6.61
N ASP A 23 7.66 -2.44 5.92
CA ASP A 23 6.96 -1.22 6.33
C ASP A 23 5.43 -1.43 6.30
N ILE A 24 4.91 -2.06 5.24
CA ILE A 24 3.48 -2.42 5.12
C ILE A 24 3.07 -3.35 6.27
N TYR A 25 3.87 -4.38 6.58
CA TYR A 25 3.59 -5.29 7.68
C TYR A 25 3.51 -4.55 9.02
N TYR A 26 4.46 -3.65 9.28
CA TYR A 26 4.49 -2.85 10.50
C TYR A 26 3.19 -2.04 10.64
N TRP A 27 2.82 -1.27 9.63
CA TRP A 27 1.61 -0.44 9.69
C TRP A 27 0.31 -1.27 9.76
N LYS A 28 0.30 -2.48 9.17
CA LYS A 28 -0.88 -3.34 9.15
C LYS A 28 -1.08 -4.17 10.42
N TYR A 29 0.00 -4.55 11.11
CA TYR A 29 -0.06 -5.52 12.21
C TYR A 29 0.70 -5.13 13.48
N GLU A 30 1.76 -4.32 13.41
CA GLU A 30 2.64 -4.06 14.56
C GLU A 30 2.47 -2.67 15.17
N GLU A 31 2.08 -1.66 14.38
CA GLU A 31 1.77 -0.34 14.93
C GLU A 31 0.58 -0.45 15.90
N GLU A 32 0.67 0.21 17.05
CA GLU A 32 -0.24 -0.02 18.17
C GLU A 32 -1.66 0.48 17.92
N LYS A 33 -1.80 1.61 17.22
CA LYS A 33 -3.09 2.30 17.05
C LYS A 33 -3.82 1.88 15.78
N GLN A 34 -3.08 1.58 14.73
CA GLN A 34 -3.57 1.17 13.40
C GLN A 34 -4.68 2.09 12.90
N GLU A 35 -4.47 3.40 13.02
CA GLU A 35 -5.49 4.44 12.80
C GLU A 35 -6.19 4.32 11.44
N ALA A 36 -5.47 3.87 10.41
CA ALA A 36 -6.01 3.62 9.07
C ALA A 36 -7.20 2.65 9.07
N LYS A 37 -7.25 1.68 9.99
CA LYS A 37 -8.34 0.68 10.07
C LYS A 37 -9.70 1.29 10.38
N LYS A 38 -9.77 2.53 10.89
CA LYS A 38 -11.03 3.26 11.08
C LYS A 38 -11.77 3.54 9.77
N TRP A 39 -11.06 3.46 8.65
CA TRP A 39 -11.59 3.68 7.31
C TRP A 39 -11.85 2.38 6.55
N ASN A 40 -11.53 1.23 7.15
CA ASN A 40 -11.78 -0.07 6.53
C ASN A 40 -13.28 -0.37 6.55
N GLY A 41 -13.77 -0.99 5.48
CA GLY A 41 -15.16 -1.46 5.42
C GLY A 41 -15.41 -2.50 6.53
N PRO A 42 -16.55 -2.45 7.24
CA PRO A 42 -16.82 -3.31 8.40
C PRO A 42 -17.21 -4.76 8.02
N TYR A 43 -17.01 -5.15 6.77
CA TYR A 43 -17.57 -6.38 6.19
C TYR A 43 -16.54 -7.47 5.94
N ILE A 44 -15.25 -7.18 6.11
CA ILE A 44 -14.16 -8.14 5.84
C ILE A 44 -13.41 -8.38 7.14
N GLU A 45 -13.40 -9.63 7.60
CA GLU A 45 -12.49 -10.05 8.66
C GLU A 45 -11.06 -10.08 8.12
N GLU A 46 -10.16 -9.29 8.70
CA GLU A 46 -8.76 -9.29 8.33
C GLU A 46 -8.01 -10.37 9.12
N PRO A 47 -7.48 -11.43 8.47
CA PRO A 47 -6.66 -12.40 9.16
C PRO A 47 -5.37 -11.75 9.65
N HIS A 48 -4.92 -12.12 10.84
CA HIS A 48 -3.59 -11.77 11.31
C HIS A 48 -2.59 -12.77 10.74
N LEU A 49 -1.73 -12.31 9.83
CA LEU A 49 -0.67 -13.12 9.23
C LEU A 49 0.62 -12.94 10.05
N THR A 50 1.38 -14.02 10.22
CA THR A 50 2.77 -13.89 10.66
C THR A 50 3.61 -13.17 9.61
N LYS A 51 4.77 -12.65 10.00
CA LYS A 51 5.67 -11.94 9.08
C LYS A 51 6.09 -12.80 7.89
N ASP A 52 6.39 -14.08 8.12
CA ASP A 52 6.79 -14.99 7.05
C ASP A 52 5.63 -15.29 6.09
N GLU A 53 4.43 -15.54 6.61
CA GLU A 53 3.22 -15.72 5.77
C GLU A 53 2.90 -14.46 4.97
N PHE A 54 3.08 -13.28 5.58
CA PHE A 54 2.89 -12.01 4.90
C PHE A 54 3.90 -11.83 3.76
N HIS A 55 5.19 -12.06 4.00
CA HIS A 55 6.21 -12.02 2.94
C HIS A 55 5.93 -13.04 1.84
N GLN A 56 5.48 -14.25 2.18
CA GLN A 56 5.12 -15.25 1.19
C GLN A 56 3.93 -14.81 0.33
N SER A 57 2.94 -14.12 0.91
CA SER A 57 1.82 -13.57 0.15
C SER A 57 2.23 -12.54 -0.91
N PHE A 58 3.42 -11.95 -0.78
CA PHE A 58 3.97 -10.99 -1.73
C PHE A 58 4.68 -11.62 -2.94
N GLN A 59 4.94 -12.93 -2.91
CA GLN A 59 5.65 -13.61 -4.01
C GLN A 59 4.89 -13.60 -5.34
N ASP A 60 3.55 -13.49 -5.25
CA ASP A 60 2.66 -13.60 -6.40
C ASP A 60 1.90 -12.30 -6.74
N ILE A 61 2.29 -11.16 -6.16
CA ILE A 61 1.63 -9.88 -6.44
C ILE A 61 2.00 -9.37 -7.84
N ASN A 62 1.16 -8.50 -8.41
CA ASN A 62 1.43 -7.82 -9.68
C ASN A 62 1.76 -8.76 -10.87
N LYS A 63 1.24 -9.99 -10.85
CA LYS A 63 1.38 -10.92 -11.99
C LYS A 63 0.46 -10.62 -13.17
N ASP A 64 -0.60 -9.85 -12.94
CA ASP A 64 -1.50 -9.35 -13.97
C ASP A 64 -0.90 -8.09 -14.65
N GLU A 65 -1.43 -7.72 -15.82
CA GLU A 65 -1.01 -6.51 -16.54
C GLU A 65 -1.22 -5.22 -15.72
N VAL A 66 -2.27 -5.20 -14.90
CA VAL A 66 -2.53 -4.11 -13.95
C VAL A 66 -1.99 -4.50 -12.57
N PRO A 67 -1.08 -3.72 -11.96
CA PRO A 67 -0.55 -4.00 -10.63
C PRO A 67 -1.64 -4.01 -9.56
N SER A 68 -1.72 -5.09 -8.79
CA SER A 68 -2.62 -5.22 -7.64
C SER A 68 -2.14 -4.45 -6.41
N LEU A 69 -0.85 -4.10 -6.35
CA LEU A 69 -0.27 -3.32 -5.26
C LEU A 69 0.93 -2.49 -5.74
N LEU A 70 0.87 -1.19 -5.45
CA LEU A 70 1.99 -0.26 -5.58
C LEU A 70 2.22 0.44 -4.24
N VAL A 71 3.45 0.89 -4.01
CA VAL A 71 3.78 1.75 -2.88
C VAL A 71 3.80 3.20 -3.32
N VAL A 72 3.25 4.07 -2.47
CA VAL A 72 3.34 5.51 -2.62
C VAL A 72 4.60 5.97 -1.90
N THR A 73 5.46 6.68 -2.60
CA THR A 73 6.67 7.25 -2.01
C THR A 73 6.74 8.75 -2.20
N VAL A 74 7.24 9.45 -1.18
CA VAL A 74 7.54 10.90 -1.21
C VAL A 74 9.02 11.06 -0.94
N ASP A 75 9.74 11.63 -1.90
CA ASP A 75 11.20 11.84 -1.81
C ASP A 75 11.97 10.54 -1.50
N GLY A 76 11.41 9.40 -1.93
CA GLY A 76 11.97 8.06 -1.73
C GLY A 76 11.52 7.34 -0.45
N GLU A 77 10.79 8.02 0.45
CA GLU A 77 10.26 7.44 1.68
C GLU A 77 8.91 6.77 1.46
N PHE A 78 8.66 5.64 2.11
CA PHE A 78 7.36 4.95 2.08
C PHE A 78 6.31 5.80 2.78
N MET A 79 5.22 6.09 2.06
CA MET A 79 4.08 6.87 2.59
C MET A 79 2.80 6.06 2.64
N GLY A 80 2.75 4.90 2.01
CA GLY A 80 1.54 4.10 1.98
C GLY A 80 1.43 3.20 0.75
N THR A 81 0.22 2.73 0.49
CA THR A 81 -0.05 1.79 -0.59
C THR A 81 -1.23 2.22 -1.44
N LEU A 82 -1.16 1.81 -2.70
CA LEU A 82 -2.28 1.80 -3.63
C LEU A 82 -2.54 0.35 -3.99
N ASN A 83 -3.72 -0.15 -3.66
CA ASN A 83 -4.16 -1.50 -3.92
C ASN A 83 -5.20 -1.46 -5.02
N SER A 84 -5.18 -2.42 -5.94
CA SER A 84 -6.21 -2.54 -6.97
C SER A 84 -6.69 -3.97 -7.12
N TYR A 85 -7.95 -4.12 -7.49
CA TYR A 85 -8.51 -5.41 -7.86
C TYR A 85 -9.63 -5.23 -8.88
N TRP A 86 -9.78 -6.23 -9.76
CA TRP A 86 -10.84 -6.25 -10.75
C TRP A 86 -12.14 -6.68 -10.09
N VAL A 87 -13.16 -5.82 -10.16
CA VAL A 87 -14.53 -6.17 -9.78
C VAL A 87 -15.17 -6.97 -10.91
N ASP A 88 -14.99 -6.53 -12.15
CA ASP A 88 -15.43 -7.26 -13.35
C ASP A 88 -14.58 -6.87 -14.57
N LYS A 89 -13.76 -7.82 -15.05
CA LYS A 89 -12.89 -7.63 -16.23
C LYS A 89 -13.68 -7.52 -17.54
N ASN A 90 -14.94 -7.96 -17.61
CA ASN A 90 -15.73 -7.88 -18.85
C ASN A 90 -16.28 -6.48 -19.12
N THR A 91 -16.38 -5.68 -18.06
CA THR A 91 -16.87 -4.29 -18.11
C THR A 91 -15.77 -3.28 -17.83
N ASP A 92 -14.52 -3.74 -17.78
CA ASP A 92 -13.35 -2.94 -17.38
C ASP A 92 -13.51 -2.24 -16.01
N TRP A 93 -14.24 -2.88 -15.08
CA TRP A 93 -14.45 -2.35 -13.74
C TRP A 93 -13.33 -2.78 -12.79
N LEU A 94 -12.44 -1.83 -12.49
CA LEU A 94 -11.39 -1.93 -11.49
C LEU A 94 -11.73 -1.06 -10.27
N GLU A 95 -11.48 -1.57 -9.08
CA GLU A 95 -11.48 -0.78 -7.85
C GLU A 95 -10.06 -0.51 -7.36
N ILE A 96 -9.86 0.68 -6.80
CA ILE A 96 -8.59 1.13 -6.25
C ILE A 96 -8.83 1.64 -4.82
N GLY A 97 -8.03 1.13 -3.88
CA GLY A 97 -7.95 1.63 -2.51
C GLY A 97 -6.59 2.27 -2.26
N ILE A 98 -6.56 3.33 -1.46
CA ILE A 98 -5.32 4.01 -1.06
C ILE A 98 -5.30 4.11 0.46
N VAL A 99 -4.14 3.81 1.05
CA VAL A 99 -3.86 3.99 2.48
C VAL A 99 -2.59 4.83 2.61
N ILE A 100 -2.64 5.91 3.39
CA ILE A 100 -1.55 6.88 3.66
C ILE A 100 -1.51 7.17 5.16
#